data_AF-A0A2W4MWV5-F1
#
_entry.id   AF-A0A2W4MWV5-F1
#
_cell.length_a   1.000
_cell.length_b   1.000
_cell.length_c   1.000
_cell.angle_alpha   90.00
_cell.angle_beta   90.00
_cell.angle_gamma   90.00
#
_symmetry.space_group_name_H-M   'P 1'
#
loop_
_entity.id
_entity.type
_entity.pdbx_description
1 polymer ?
#
loop_
_entity_poly.entity_id
_entity_poly.type
_entity_poly.pdbx_seq_one_letter_code
_entity_poly.pdbx_strand_id
1 'polypeptide(L)'
;MPELPDLQAALALHRRVPVVDGHCDSVLDLWAGKRRLGEASSQGHLDFPRARAGGLSAQVFALWPAPETYDKPSRRVLQLLDALLMELERCPDQARLGPRAGGIKGGPRGGGSLCFINT
;
A
#
# COMPACT_ATOMS: atom_id res chain seq x y z
N MET A 1 -11.21 8.42 31.79
CA MET A 1 -10.78 8.27 30.38
C MET A 1 -9.79 9.38 30.10
N PRO A 2 -8.60 9.12 29.54
CA PRO A 2 -7.70 10.20 29.14
C PRO A 2 -8.38 11.04 28.04
N GLU A 3 -8.14 12.35 28.05
CA GLU A 3 -8.56 13.23 26.95
C GLU A 3 -7.96 12.73 25.64
N LEU A 4 -8.81 12.57 24.62
CA LEU A 4 -8.35 12.23 23.27
C LEU A 4 -7.48 13.38 22.76
N PRO A 5 -6.32 13.10 22.14
CA PRO A 5 -5.47 14.15 21.60
C PRO A 5 -6.24 15.02 20.60
N ASP A 6 -5.98 16.32 20.62
CA ASP A 6 -6.54 17.27 19.67
C ASP A 6 -6.30 16.79 18.23
N LEU A 7 -7.38 16.65 17.46
CA LEU A 7 -7.34 16.19 16.07
C LEU A 7 -6.44 17.09 15.22
N GLN A 8 -6.39 18.40 15.51
CA GLN A 8 -5.52 19.31 14.76
C GLN A 8 -4.05 19.02 15.03
N ALA A 9 -3.68 18.81 16.30
CA ALA A 9 -2.33 18.37 16.67
C ALA A 9 -1.95 17.03 16.00
N ALA A 10 -2.85 16.04 15.99
CA ALA A 10 -2.60 14.75 15.33
C ALA A 10 -2.39 14.90 13.82
N LEU A 11 -3.21 15.70 13.14
CA LEU A 11 -3.05 16.00 11.72
C LEU A 11 -1.75 16.76 11.43
N ALA A 12 -1.37 17.71 12.28
CA ALA A 12 -0.12 18.45 12.15
C ALA A 12 1.11 17.54 12.31
N LEU A 13 1.04 16.54 13.19
CA LEU A 13 2.07 15.50 13.30
C LEU A 13 2.12 14.64 12.04
N HIS A 14 0.99 14.04 11.63
CA HIS A 14 0.90 13.16 10.45
C HIS A 14 1.38 13.82 9.16
N ARG A 15 1.23 15.15 9.03
CA ARG A 15 1.74 15.90 7.86
C ARG A 15 3.27 16.07 7.85
N ARG A 16 3.94 15.90 8.99
CA ARG A 16 5.39 16.13 9.15
C ARG A 16 6.19 14.84 9.26
N VAL A 17 5.55 13.72 9.61
CA VAL A 17 6.21 12.42 9.77
C VAL A 17 5.79 11.47 8.65
N PRO A 18 6.71 10.67 8.08
CA PRO A 18 6.32 9.61 7.17
C PRO A 18 5.46 8.56 7.88
N VAL A 19 4.39 8.14 7.22
CA VAL A 19 3.57 7.01 7.67
C VAL A 19 3.91 5.81 6.80
N VAL A 20 4.29 4.72 7.44
CA VAL A 20 4.60 3.45 6.77
C VAL A 20 3.65 2.40 7.30
N ASP A 21 2.88 1.79 6.41
CA ASP A 21 2.11 0.59 6.73
C ASP A 21 2.96 -0.64 6.42
N GLY A 22 3.09 -1.52 7.41
CA GLY A 22 3.94 -2.68 7.39
C GLY A 22 3.30 -3.93 6.77
N HIS A 23 1.99 -3.94 6.51
CA HIS A 23 1.32 -5.11 5.94
C HIS A 23 -0.05 -4.79 5.34
N CYS A 24 -0.28 -5.17 4.08
CA CYS A 24 -1.61 -5.10 3.48
C CYS A 24 -1.86 -6.22 2.47
N ASP A 25 -2.98 -6.93 2.64
CA ASP A 25 -3.41 -8.05 1.78
C ASP A 25 -4.23 -7.62 0.55
N SER A 26 -4.24 -6.32 0.23
CA SER A 26 -5.04 -5.77 -0.88
C SER A 26 -4.70 -6.36 -2.25
N VAL A 27 -3.51 -6.98 -2.41
CA VAL A 27 -3.10 -7.68 -3.64
C VAL A 27 -3.99 -8.88 -3.92
N LEU A 28 -4.60 -9.52 -2.91
CA LEU A 28 -5.46 -10.68 -3.11
C LEU A 28 -6.71 -10.34 -3.93
N ASP A 29 -7.37 -9.21 -3.61
CA ASP A 29 -8.54 -8.76 -4.35
C ASP A 29 -8.18 -8.20 -5.74
N LEU A 30 -7.01 -7.56 -5.86
CA LEU A 30 -6.46 -7.12 -7.14
C LEU A 30 -6.24 -8.32 -8.07
N TRP A 31 -5.52 -9.34 -7.60
CA TRP A 31 -5.24 -10.55 -8.37
C TRP A 31 -6.51 -11.32 -8.73
N ALA A 32 -7.49 -11.36 -7.82
CA ALA A 32 -8.79 -11.99 -8.07
C ALA A 32 -9.67 -11.18 -9.05
N GLY A 33 -9.21 -10.02 -9.53
CA GLY A 33 -9.96 -9.16 -10.46
C GLY A 33 -11.18 -8.48 -9.84
N LYS A 34 -11.30 -8.49 -8.50
CA LYS A 34 -12.45 -7.90 -7.81
C LYS A 34 -12.43 -6.38 -7.82
N ARG A 35 -11.23 -5.79 -7.81
CA ARG A 35 -11.02 -4.34 -7.82
C ARG A 35 -9.64 -3.97 -8.33
N ARG A 36 -9.49 -2.69 -8.67
CA ARG A 36 -8.21 -2.04 -8.95
C ARG A 36 -7.71 -1.33 -7.69
N LEU A 37 -6.39 -1.17 -7.57
CA LEU A 37 -5.80 -0.33 -6.52
C LEU A 37 -5.61 1.11 -7.01
N GLY A 38 -5.50 1.32 -8.33
CA GLY A 38 -5.43 2.66 -8.92
C GLY A 38 -6.73 3.46 -8.88
N GLU A 39 -7.85 2.83 -8.52
CA GLU A 39 -9.19 3.41 -8.53
C GLU A 39 -9.77 3.44 -7.10
N ALA A 40 -10.46 4.53 -6.76
CA ALA A 40 -11.18 4.61 -5.50
C ALA A 40 -12.32 3.59 -5.49
N SER A 41 -12.38 2.75 -4.45
CA SER A 41 -13.39 1.71 -4.33
C SER A 41 -14.16 1.81 -3.01
N SER A 42 -15.45 1.45 -3.04
CA SER A 42 -16.23 1.20 -1.82
C SER A 42 -15.88 -0.13 -1.15
N GLN A 43 -15.09 -0.99 -1.83
CA GLN A 43 -14.62 -2.26 -1.33
C GLN A 43 -13.14 -2.18 -0.91
N GLY A 44 -12.77 -3.00 0.08
CA GLY A 44 -11.42 -3.00 0.66
C GLY A 44 -11.09 -1.72 1.45
N HIS A 45 -9.97 -1.77 2.18
CA HIS A 45 -9.53 -0.67 3.05
C HIS A 45 -8.49 0.26 2.38
N LEU A 46 -7.81 -0.22 1.34
CA LEU A 46 -6.71 0.48 0.71
C LEU A 46 -6.89 0.53 -0.81
N ASP A 47 -6.76 1.73 -1.37
CA ASP A 47 -6.43 1.99 -2.76
C ASP A 47 -5.46 3.17 -2.81
N PHE A 48 -4.80 3.40 -3.94
CA PHE A 48 -3.80 4.45 -4.08
C PHE A 48 -4.39 5.86 -3.85
N PRO A 49 -5.62 6.19 -4.31
CA PRO A 49 -6.26 7.46 -3.95
C PRO A 49 -6.43 7.66 -2.44
N ARG A 50 -6.95 6.66 -1.70
CA ARG A 50 -7.10 6.72 -0.24
C ARG A 50 -5.76 6.77 0.48
N ALA A 51 -4.78 5.99 0.04
CA ALA A 51 -3.42 6.01 0.60
C ALA A 51 -2.79 7.40 0.50
N ARG A 52 -2.89 8.05 -0.67
CA ARG A 52 -2.40 9.42 -0.89
C ARG A 52 -3.17 10.45 -0.07
N ALA A 53 -4.50 10.35 -0.02
CA ALA A 53 -5.33 11.26 0.76
C ALA A 53 -5.06 11.15 2.27
N GLY A 54 -4.79 9.93 2.76
CA GLY A 54 -4.42 9.63 4.13
C GLY A 54 -2.99 9.99 4.51
N GLY A 55 -2.13 10.34 3.54
CA GLY A 55 -0.73 10.69 3.79
C GLY A 55 0.20 9.47 3.97
N LEU A 56 -0.20 8.29 3.49
CA LEU A 56 0.64 7.11 3.51
C LEU A 56 1.88 7.34 2.63
N SER A 57 3.05 7.24 3.24
CA SER A 57 4.34 7.45 2.57
C SER A 57 4.86 6.17 1.93
N ALA A 58 4.62 5.03 2.60
CA ALA A 58 4.97 3.73 2.07
C ALA A 58 3.98 2.65 2.52
N GLN A 59 3.79 1.66 1.65
CA GLN A 59 2.98 0.47 1.92
C GLN A 59 3.83 -0.77 1.66
N VAL A 60 3.90 -1.66 2.62
CA VAL A 60 4.38 -3.02 2.42
C VAL A 60 3.19 -3.89 2.04
N PHE A 61 3.17 -4.42 0.82
CA PHE A 61 2.13 -5.35 0.37
C PHE A 61 2.51 -6.78 0.66
N ALA A 62 1.54 -7.54 1.16
CA ALA A 62 1.68 -8.96 1.43
C ALA A 62 1.37 -9.77 0.18
N LEU A 63 2.29 -10.63 -0.22
CA LEU A 63 2.08 -11.61 -1.29
C LEU A 63 1.70 -12.96 -0.68
N TRP A 64 0.60 -12.99 0.06
CA TRP A 64 0.17 -14.17 0.81
C TRP A 64 -0.39 -15.27 -0.10
N PRO A 65 0.25 -16.46 -0.19
CA PRO A 65 -0.23 -17.51 -1.09
C PRO A 65 -1.51 -18.20 -0.62
N ALA A 66 -1.85 -18.07 0.66
CA ALA A 66 -2.93 -18.79 1.33
C ALA A 66 -2.73 -20.32 1.38
N PRO A 67 -3.23 -21.00 2.44
CA PRO A 67 -2.99 -22.44 2.66
C PRO A 67 -3.38 -23.34 1.49
N GLU A 68 -4.39 -22.94 0.73
CA GLU A 68 -4.94 -23.70 -0.39
C GLU A 68 -3.96 -23.85 -1.56
N THR A 69 -2.88 -23.06 -1.61
CA THR A 69 -1.88 -23.10 -2.69
C THR A 69 -0.49 -23.55 -2.23
N TYR A 70 -0.40 -24.15 -1.02
CA TYR A 70 0.87 -24.62 -0.47
C TYR A 70 1.50 -25.80 -1.21
N ASP A 71 0.78 -26.39 -2.18
CA ASP A 71 1.36 -27.33 -3.16
C ASP A 71 2.26 -26.61 -4.18
N LYS A 72 2.02 -25.31 -4.44
CA LYS A 72 2.76 -24.46 -5.39
C LYS A 72 2.92 -23.02 -4.88
N PRO A 73 3.46 -22.78 -3.68
CA PRO A 73 3.46 -21.46 -3.04
C PRO A 73 4.26 -20.44 -3.83
N SER A 74 5.41 -20.82 -4.39
CA SER A 74 6.24 -19.91 -5.20
C SER A 74 5.51 -19.42 -6.44
N ARG A 75 4.76 -20.29 -7.12
CA ARG A 75 3.96 -19.91 -8.29
C ARG A 75 2.91 -18.89 -7.90
N ARG A 76 2.27 -19.10 -6.75
CA ARG A 76 1.24 -18.20 -6.23
C ARG A 76 1.82 -16.83 -5.89
N VAL A 77 2.95 -16.78 -5.17
CA VAL A 77 3.64 -15.53 -4.85
C VAL A 77 4.03 -14.76 -6.13
N LEU A 78 4.56 -15.44 -7.14
CA LEU A 78 4.92 -14.81 -8.41
C LEU A 78 3.70 -14.23 -9.15
N GLN A 79 2.55 -14.89 -9.09
CA GLN A 79 1.31 -14.36 -9.67
C GLN A 79 0.81 -13.10 -8.95
N LEU A 80 0.91 -13.07 -7.62
CA LEU A 80 0.55 -11.88 -6.83
C LEU A 80 1.52 -10.73 -7.10
N LEU A 81 2.82 -11.04 -7.20
CA LEU A 81 3.85 -10.08 -7.57
C LEU A 81 3.57 -9.47 -8.94
N ASP A 82 3.31 -10.32 -9.93
CA ASP A 82 3.02 -9.91 -11.31
C ASP A 82 1.80 -8.97 -11.37
N ALA A 83 0.70 -9.33 -10.70
CA ALA A 83 -0.48 -8.48 -10.61
C ALA A 83 -0.18 -7.11 -9.98
N LEU A 84 0.61 -7.07 -8.90
CA LEU A 84 1.01 -5.84 -8.26
C LEU A 84 1.89 -4.97 -9.16
N LEU A 85 2.90 -5.56 -9.81
CA LEU A 85 3.79 -4.83 -10.72
C LEU A 85 3.03 -4.23 -11.91
N MET A 86 2.13 -5.00 -12.53
CA MET A 86 1.25 -4.51 -13.59
C MET A 86 0.34 -3.37 -13.12
N GLU A 87 -0.12 -3.40 -11.87
CA GLU A 87 -0.94 -2.32 -11.31
C GLU A 87 -0.14 -1.04 -11.10
N LEU A 88 1.11 -1.17 -10.62
CA LEU A 88 2.02 -0.04 -10.44
C LEU A 88 2.40 0.59 -11.80
N GLU A 89 2.68 -0.22 -12.82
CA GLU A 89 2.99 0.25 -14.18
C GLU A 89 1.83 1.03 -14.82
N ARG A 90 0.59 0.67 -14.49
CA ARG A 90 -0.61 1.39 -14.97
C ARG A 90 -0.88 2.68 -14.22
N CYS A 91 -0.29 2.87 -13.04
CA CYS A 91 -0.56 4.00 -12.15
C CYS A 91 0.74 4.66 -11.63
N PRO A 92 1.70 5.01 -12.50
CA PRO A 92 3.03 5.49 -12.08
C PRO A 92 2.98 6.81 -11.29
N ASP A 93 1.96 7.64 -11.56
CA ASP A 93 1.74 8.91 -10.85
C ASP A 93 1.17 8.72 -9.43
N GLN A 94 0.69 7.52 -9.11
CA GLN A 94 0.04 7.22 -7.84
C GLN A 94 0.93 6.39 -6.92
N ALA A 95 1.59 5.37 -7.45
CA ALA A 95 2.43 4.45 -6.68
C ALA A 95 3.57 3.89 -7.54
N ARG A 96 4.70 3.57 -6.90
CA ARG A 96 5.87 2.97 -7.55
C ARG A 96 6.59 2.02 -6.61
N LEU A 97 7.31 1.05 -7.17
CA LEU A 97 8.17 0.16 -6.40
C LEU A 97 9.37 0.92 -5.83
N GLY A 98 9.63 0.76 -4.53
CA GLY A 98 10.77 1.35 -3.85
C GLY A 98 11.92 0.38 -3.64
N PRO A 99 13.16 0.75 -3.99
CA PRO A 99 14.26 -0.19 -3.89
C PRO A 99 14.77 -0.40 -2.46
N ARG A 100 14.66 0.60 -1.55
CA ARG A 100 15.22 0.56 -0.17
C ARG A 100 14.54 1.58 0.75
N ALA A 101 14.58 1.33 2.06
CA ALA A 101 14.03 2.21 3.11
C ALA A 101 14.61 3.64 3.09
N GLY A 102 15.87 3.82 2.65
CA GLY A 102 16.53 5.14 2.58
C GLY A 102 15.89 6.14 1.61
N GLY A 103 14.93 5.70 0.77
CA GLY A 103 14.15 6.57 -0.11
C GLY A 103 12.87 7.14 0.51
N ILE A 104 12.48 6.70 1.71
CA ILE A 104 11.25 7.15 2.37
C ILE A 104 11.51 8.54 2.97
N LYS A 105 11.01 9.59 2.30
CA LYS A 105 11.06 10.96 2.82
C LYS A 105 9.66 11.38 3.25
N GLY A 106 9.60 12.14 4.34
CA GLY A 106 8.39 12.89 4.67
C GLY A 106 8.20 13.97 3.61
N GLY A 107 7.00 14.07 3.07
CA GLY A 107 6.68 15.06 2.04
C GLY A 107 5.29 15.65 2.28
N PRO A 108 5.11 16.97 2.12
CA PRO A 108 3.76 17.55 2.06
C PRO A 108 3.07 16.91 0.86
N ARG A 109 1.88 16.33 1.10
CA ARG A 109 0.94 15.73 0.14
C ARG A 109 1.38 15.85 -1.34
N GLY A 110 1.95 14.78 -1.90
CA GLY A 110 2.20 14.71 -3.35
C GLY A 110 3.42 13.93 -3.83
N GLY A 111 4.29 13.43 -2.95
CA GLY A 111 5.65 13.00 -3.33
C GLY A 111 5.94 11.50 -3.45
N GLY A 112 4.95 10.65 -3.77
CA GLY A 112 5.17 9.26 -4.17
C GLY A 112 4.91 8.21 -3.10
N SER A 113 3.88 7.40 -3.33
CA SER A 113 3.59 6.19 -2.56
C SER A 113 4.62 5.13 -2.93
N LEU A 114 5.48 4.80 -1.98
CA LEU A 114 6.56 3.84 -2.18
C LEU A 114 6.09 2.45 -1.73
N CYS A 115 5.95 1.53 -2.68
CA CYS A 115 5.56 0.15 -2.45
C CYS A 115 6.79 -0.68 -2.07
N PHE A 116 6.72 -1.41 -0.95
CA PHE A 116 7.64 -2.48 -0.59
C PHE A 116 6.90 -3.81 -0.67
N ILE A 117 7.62 -4.88 -0.99
CA ILE A 117 7.09 -6.24 -1.05
C ILE A 117 7.64 -6.97 0.17
N ASN A 118 6.76 -7.50 1.02
CA ASN A 118 7.17 -8.50 2.00
C ASN A 118 6.91 -9.89 1.40
N THR A 119 7.95 -10.70 1.33
CA THR A 119 7.91 -12.11 0.92
C THR A 119 7.77 -12.99 2.14
#